data_AF-A0A1Y4TQK5-F1
#
_entry.id   AF-A0A1Y4TQK5-F1
#
_cell.length_a   1.000
_cell.length_b   1.000
_cell.length_c   1.000
_cell.angle_alpha   90.00
_cell.angle_beta   90.00
_cell.angle_gamma   90.00
#
_symmetry.space_group_name_H-M   'P 1'
#
loop_
_entity.id
_entity.type
_entity.pdbx_description
1 polymer ?
#
loop_
_entity_poly.entity_id
_entity_poly.type
_entity_poly.pdbx_seq_one_letter_code
_entity_poly.pdbx_strand_id
1 'polypeptide(L)'
;MFEVDQKIDLPAQENATKMIGYVKKAAEMTHTVIIADKKAAKAISAVQTQDKRRKWNVLQEYLKEYGKFINETTLLTGVCVYPVNAEFYAEATLQELDRQLQIIVGIVYLKEAVRVAINKAYEECLKKLLRKSGMFTEAQLNLL
;
A
#
# COMPACT_ATOMS: atom_id res chain seq x y z
N MET A 1 -15.44 4.55 -21.90
CA MET A 1 -14.87 5.35 -20.81
C MET A 1 -13.37 5.10 -20.85
N PHE A 2 -12.57 6.10 -21.21
CA PHE A 2 -11.11 5.93 -21.21
C PHE A 2 -10.69 5.68 -19.76
N GLU A 3 -9.97 4.58 -19.51
CA GLU A 3 -9.39 4.33 -18.19
C GLU A 3 -8.34 5.42 -17.96
N VAL A 4 -8.59 6.26 -16.98
CA VAL A 4 -7.66 7.33 -16.60
C VAL A 4 -6.61 6.68 -15.71
N ASP A 5 -5.35 6.72 -16.15
CA ASP A 5 -4.22 6.24 -15.36
C ASP A 5 -4.15 6.99 -14.03
N GLN A 6 -3.56 6.36 -13.02
CA GLN A 6 -3.54 6.85 -11.66
C GLN A 6 -2.12 6.88 -11.08
N LYS A 7 -1.89 7.71 -10.08
CA LYS A 7 -0.69 7.70 -9.24
C LYS A 7 -1.05 7.73 -7.78
N ILE A 8 -0.07 7.40 -6.96
CA ILE A 8 -0.09 7.64 -5.52
C ILE A 8 0.51 9.02 -5.22
N ASP A 9 -0.22 9.90 -4.52
CA ASP A 9 0.31 11.19 -4.06
C ASP A 9 0.93 11.08 -2.66
N LEU A 10 1.94 11.92 -2.42
CA LEU A 10 2.91 11.72 -1.33
C LEU A 10 3.13 12.99 -0.49
N PRO A 11 2.32 13.23 0.56
CA PRO A 11 2.65 14.24 1.56
C PRO A 11 3.68 13.73 2.60
N ALA A 12 3.78 12.41 2.84
CA ALA A 12 4.68 11.83 3.84
C ALA A 12 5.17 10.41 3.46
N GLN A 13 6.11 10.33 2.51
CA GLN A 13 6.68 9.09 1.98
C GLN A 13 7.30 8.20 3.08
N GLU A 14 7.90 8.82 4.11
CA GLU A 14 8.54 8.10 5.22
C GLU A 14 7.53 7.39 6.14
N ASN A 15 6.35 7.98 6.34
CA ASN A 15 5.32 7.41 7.20
C ASN A 15 4.66 6.20 6.56
N ALA A 16 4.37 6.28 5.26
CA ALA A 16 3.85 5.16 4.49
C ALA A 16 4.84 3.97 4.53
N THR A 17 6.11 4.18 4.21
CA THR A 17 7.11 3.10 4.22
C THR A 17 7.27 2.44 5.59
N LYS A 18 7.32 3.22 6.68
CA LYS A 18 7.37 2.67 8.05
C LYS A 18 6.10 1.89 8.39
N MET A 19 4.93 2.38 8.00
CA MET A 19 3.66 1.70 8.20
C MET A 19 3.61 0.34 7.48
N ILE A 20 4.11 0.26 6.24
CA ILE A 20 4.22 -1.01 5.49
C ILE A 20 5.01 -2.04 6.30
N GLY A 21 6.12 -1.62 6.92
CA GLY A 21 6.93 -2.48 7.78
C GLY A 21 6.14 -3.06 8.96
N TYR A 22 5.32 -2.23 9.63
CA TYR A 22 4.46 -2.69 10.74
C TYR A 22 3.32 -3.60 10.28
N VAL A 23 2.67 -3.28 9.17
CA VAL A 23 1.59 -4.09 8.58
C VAL A 23 2.11 -5.48 8.19
N LYS A 24 3.29 -5.54 7.57
CA LYS A 24 3.94 -6.81 7.20
C LYS A 24 4.30 -7.63 8.43
N LYS A 25 4.91 -7.01 9.44
CA LYS A 25 5.26 -7.67 10.71
C LYS A 25 4.02 -8.22 11.43
N ALA A 26 2.92 -7.47 11.44
CA ALA A 26 1.66 -7.94 11.99
C ALA A 26 1.14 -9.17 11.21
N ALA A 27 1.24 -9.15 9.87
CA ALA A 27 0.75 -10.25 9.03
C ALA A 27 1.56 -11.54 9.20
N GLU A 28 2.87 -11.40 9.43
CA GLU A 28 3.76 -12.49 9.81
C GLU A 28 3.35 -13.09 11.17
N MET A 29 3.07 -12.24 12.16
CA MET A 29 2.67 -12.67 13.51
C MET A 29 1.31 -13.37 13.56
N THR A 30 0.42 -13.14 12.59
CA THR A 30 -0.94 -13.72 12.55
C THR A 30 -1.15 -14.77 11.45
N HIS A 31 -0.08 -15.24 10.80
CA HIS A 31 -0.14 -16.22 9.70
C HIS A 31 -1.00 -15.80 8.49
N THR A 32 -1.34 -14.52 8.34
CA THR A 32 -2.06 -13.97 7.17
C THR A 32 -1.13 -13.60 6.02
N VAL A 33 0.19 -13.62 6.29
CA VAL A 33 1.27 -13.30 5.33
C VAL A 33 1.18 -14.10 4.03
N ILE A 34 0.77 -15.38 4.06
CA ILE A 34 0.74 -16.25 2.87
C ILE A 34 -0.20 -15.72 1.79
N ILE A 35 -1.40 -15.27 2.17
CA ILE A 35 -2.40 -14.75 1.22
C ILE A 35 -1.95 -13.38 0.70
N ALA A 36 -1.43 -12.55 1.59
CA ALA A 36 -0.92 -11.23 1.23
C ALA A 36 0.26 -11.33 0.25
N ASP A 37 1.20 -12.25 0.47
CA ASP A 37 2.32 -12.52 -0.44
C ASP A 37 1.84 -12.95 -1.82
N LYS A 38 0.88 -13.88 -1.88
CA LYS A 38 0.31 -14.33 -3.16
C LYS A 38 -0.31 -13.17 -3.94
N LYS A 39 -1.05 -12.30 -3.26
CA LYS A 39 -1.70 -11.13 -3.89
C LYS A 39 -0.71 -10.01 -4.22
N ALA A 40 0.38 -9.86 -3.47
CA ALA A 40 1.41 -8.86 -3.71
C ALA A 40 2.49 -9.32 -4.71
N ALA A 41 2.53 -10.60 -5.06
CA ALA A 41 3.60 -11.22 -5.86
C ALA A 41 3.88 -10.48 -7.18
N LYS A 42 2.84 -9.98 -7.86
CA LYS A 42 3.00 -9.25 -9.12
C LYS A 42 3.68 -7.89 -8.91
N ALA A 43 3.30 -7.14 -7.87
CA ALA A 43 3.98 -5.91 -7.48
C ALA A 43 5.43 -6.17 -7.04
N ILE A 44 5.67 -7.20 -6.22
CA ILE A 44 7.02 -7.59 -5.77
C ILE A 44 7.92 -7.92 -6.98
N SER A 45 7.41 -8.73 -7.92
CA SER A 45 8.13 -9.05 -9.16
C SER A 45 8.42 -7.81 -9.99
N ALA A 46 7.47 -6.88 -10.12
CA ALA A 46 7.64 -5.66 -10.90
C ALA A 46 8.76 -4.75 -10.34
N VAL A 47 8.86 -4.62 -9.02
CA VAL A 47 9.93 -3.86 -8.33
C VAL A 47 11.33 -4.39 -8.70
N GLN A 48 11.48 -5.71 -8.90
CA GLN A 48 12.77 -6.32 -9.22
C GLN A 48 13.21 -6.12 -10.69
N THR A 49 12.31 -5.70 -11.57
CA THR A 49 12.62 -5.49 -13.00
C THR A 49 13.22 -4.11 -13.27
N GLN A 50 13.88 -3.92 -14.41
CA GLN A 50 14.27 -2.58 -14.91
C GLN A 50 13.32 -2.08 -16.03
N ASP A 51 12.18 -2.75 -16.21
CA ASP A 51 11.22 -2.45 -17.26
C ASP A 51 10.18 -1.42 -16.75
N LYS A 52 10.36 -0.16 -17.17
CA LYS A 52 9.46 0.96 -16.80
C LYS A 52 8.01 0.70 -17.22
N ARG A 53 7.78 0.10 -18.39
CA ARG A 53 6.44 -0.20 -18.90
C ARG A 53 5.79 -1.30 -18.06
N ARG A 54 6.53 -2.35 -17.72
CA ARG A 54 6.03 -3.40 -16.83
C ARG A 54 5.68 -2.84 -15.45
N LYS A 55 6.54 -2.03 -14.84
CA LYS A 55 6.25 -1.39 -13.55
C LYS A 55 4.98 -0.54 -13.60
N TRP A 56 4.83 0.28 -14.63
CA TRP A 56 3.66 1.12 -14.83
C TRP A 56 2.37 0.30 -14.96
N ASN A 57 2.36 -0.67 -15.87
CA ASN A 57 1.16 -1.49 -16.10
C ASN A 57 0.74 -2.22 -14.82
N VAL A 58 1.70 -2.80 -14.10
CA VAL A 58 1.42 -3.46 -12.81
C VAL A 58 0.86 -2.47 -11.80
N LEU A 59 1.46 -1.28 -11.68
CA LEU A 59 0.97 -0.23 -10.79
C LEU A 59 -0.49 0.16 -11.12
N GLN A 60 -0.81 0.38 -12.40
CA GLN A 60 -2.18 0.72 -12.82
C GLN A 60 -3.20 -0.37 -12.49
N GLU A 61 -2.84 -1.64 -12.69
CA GLU A 61 -3.72 -2.75 -12.32
C GLU A 61 -4.05 -2.74 -10.82
N TYR A 62 -3.05 -2.51 -9.97
CA TYR A 62 -3.28 -2.42 -8.52
C TYR A 62 -4.03 -1.16 -8.13
N LEU A 63 -3.78 -0.01 -8.74
CA LEU A 63 -4.52 1.22 -8.42
C LEU A 63 -5.99 1.10 -8.81
N LYS A 64 -6.29 0.39 -9.90
CA LYS A 64 -7.67 0.05 -10.28
C LYS A 64 -8.35 -0.87 -9.28
N GLU A 65 -7.65 -1.88 -8.76
CA GLU A 65 -8.21 -2.85 -7.80
C GLU A 65 -8.30 -2.32 -6.35
N TYR A 66 -7.32 -1.52 -5.93
CA TYR A 66 -7.13 -1.08 -4.55
C TYR A 66 -7.40 0.41 -4.33
N GLY A 67 -7.57 1.21 -5.37
CA GLY A 67 -7.67 2.68 -5.28
C GLY A 67 -8.76 3.17 -4.34
N LYS A 68 -9.94 2.53 -4.35
CA LYS A 68 -11.01 2.83 -3.40
C LYS A 68 -10.56 2.63 -1.94
N PHE A 69 -9.94 1.49 -1.65
CA PHE A 69 -9.45 1.15 -0.32
C PHE A 69 -8.31 2.09 0.12
N ILE A 70 -7.43 2.48 -0.81
CA ILE A 70 -6.36 3.46 -0.54
C ILE A 70 -6.98 4.78 -0.09
N ASN A 71 -7.98 5.28 -0.82
CA ASN A 71 -8.64 6.54 -0.48
C ASN A 71 -9.46 6.46 0.83
N GLU A 72 -10.11 5.32 1.10
CA GLU A 72 -10.81 5.08 2.38
C GLU A 72 -9.85 5.05 3.57
N THR A 73 -8.60 4.63 3.35
CA THR A 73 -7.57 4.51 4.39
C THR A 73 -6.58 5.68 4.39
N THR A 74 -6.85 6.76 3.66
CA THR A 74 -5.97 7.94 3.58
C THR A 74 -5.65 8.54 4.96
N LEU A 75 -6.63 8.64 5.86
CA LEU A 75 -6.40 9.21 7.20
C LEU A 75 -5.38 8.42 8.03
N LEU A 76 -5.27 7.13 7.73
CA LEU A 76 -4.35 6.21 8.38
C LEU A 76 -3.01 6.14 7.63
N THR A 77 -3.04 6.02 6.31
CA THR A 77 -1.85 5.77 5.50
C THR A 77 -1.13 7.05 5.08
N GLY A 78 -1.84 8.18 5.08
CA GLY A 78 -1.40 9.44 4.48
C GLY A 78 -1.34 9.39 2.96
N VAL A 79 -1.92 8.36 2.34
CA VAL A 79 -1.79 8.05 0.92
C VAL A 79 -3.15 8.20 0.21
N CYS A 80 -3.12 8.79 -0.99
CA CYS A 80 -4.27 8.94 -1.87
C CYS A 80 -3.92 8.55 -3.30
N VAL A 81 -4.94 8.15 -4.06
CA VAL A 81 -4.84 7.89 -5.50
C VAL A 81 -5.42 9.06 -6.28
N TYR A 82 -4.67 9.53 -7.28
CA TYR A 82 -5.06 10.63 -8.17
C TYR A 82 -4.96 10.23 -9.64
N PRO A 83 -5.85 10.74 -10.50
CA PRO A 83 -5.71 10.57 -11.94
C PRO A 83 -4.47 11.28 -12.48
N VAL A 84 -3.87 10.73 -13.53
CA VAL A 84 -2.72 11.28 -14.24
C VAL A 84 -2.87 11.11 -15.75
N ASN A 85 -2.11 11.92 -16.48
CA ASN A 85 -2.04 11.88 -17.94
C ASN A 85 -0.79 11.12 -18.43
N ALA A 86 -0.67 10.99 -19.75
CA ALA A 86 0.47 10.29 -20.36
C ALA A 86 1.81 11.00 -20.14
N GLU A 87 1.81 12.33 -19.93
CA GLU A 87 3.01 13.11 -19.64
C GLU A 87 3.62 12.69 -18.31
N PHE A 88 2.79 12.45 -17.29
CA PHE A 88 3.27 11.94 -16.01
C PHE A 88 4.02 10.62 -16.17
N TYR A 89 3.51 9.68 -16.98
CA TYR A 89 4.25 8.44 -17.27
C TYR A 89 5.59 8.72 -17.94
N ALA A 90 5.66 9.66 -18.90
CA ALA A 90 6.91 10.00 -19.57
C ALA A 90 7.96 10.50 -18.57
N GLU A 91 7.55 11.33 -17.60
CA GLU A 91 8.42 11.93 -16.59
C GLU A 91 8.73 11.00 -15.39
N ALA A 92 7.88 10.01 -15.11
CA ALA A 92 8.06 9.11 -13.99
C ALA A 92 9.39 8.33 -14.06
N THR A 93 10.18 8.40 -13.00
CA THR A 93 11.44 7.65 -12.91
C THR A 93 11.19 6.20 -12.48
N LEU A 94 12.11 5.30 -12.79
CA LEU A 94 12.03 3.90 -12.29
C LEU A 94 11.97 3.85 -10.76
N GLN A 95 12.74 4.71 -10.09
CA GLN A 95 12.76 4.81 -8.63
C GLN A 95 11.41 5.26 -8.05
N GLU A 96 10.74 6.19 -8.73
CA GLU A 96 9.41 6.65 -8.32
C GLU A 96 8.38 5.52 -8.47
N LEU A 97 8.43 4.78 -9.59
CA LEU A 97 7.56 3.61 -9.78
C LEU A 97 7.84 2.50 -8.77
N ASP A 98 9.10 2.28 -8.39
CA ASP A 98 9.47 1.30 -7.35
C ASP A 98 8.87 1.65 -6.00
N ARG A 99 8.94 2.94 -5.62
CA ARG A 99 8.37 3.41 -4.37
C ARG A 99 6.86 3.23 -4.36
N GLN A 100 6.16 3.58 -5.45
CA GLN A 100 4.71 3.40 -5.53
C GLN A 100 4.31 1.92 -5.50
N LEU A 101 5.05 1.04 -6.19
CA LEU A 101 4.82 -0.40 -6.12
C LEU A 101 5.07 -0.99 -4.72
N GLN A 102 6.08 -0.51 -4.01
CA GLN A 102 6.33 -0.92 -2.62
C GLN A 102 5.18 -0.50 -1.70
N ILE A 103 4.62 0.71 -1.89
CA ILE A 103 3.42 1.16 -1.18
C ILE A 103 2.23 0.23 -1.47
N ILE A 104 2.01 -0.12 -2.74
CA ILE A 104 0.98 -1.09 -3.13
C ILE A 104 1.15 -2.42 -2.39
N VAL A 105 2.39 -2.94 -2.25
CA VAL A 105 2.63 -4.17 -1.50
C VAL A 105 2.11 -4.04 -0.07
N GLY A 106 2.39 -2.96 0.63
CA GLY A 106 1.87 -2.78 1.99
C GLY A 106 0.37 -2.53 2.07
N ILE A 107 -0.22 -1.88 1.07
CA ILE A 107 -1.68 -1.72 0.97
C ILE A 107 -2.36 -3.08 0.78
N VAL A 108 -1.81 -3.97 -0.06
CA VAL A 108 -2.33 -5.33 -0.24
C VAL A 108 -2.31 -6.09 1.08
N TYR A 109 -1.19 -5.99 1.80
CA TYR A 109 -1.05 -6.58 3.13
C TYR A 109 -2.07 -6.01 4.12
N LEU A 110 -2.25 -4.69 4.16
CA LEU A 110 -3.22 -4.02 5.03
C LEU A 110 -4.65 -4.44 4.68
N LYS A 111 -4.99 -4.54 3.39
CA LYS A 111 -6.32 -4.96 2.94
C LYS A 111 -6.61 -6.41 3.33
N GLU A 112 -5.66 -7.33 3.14
CA GLU A 112 -5.88 -8.73 3.54
C GLU A 112 -5.95 -8.86 5.06
N ALA A 113 -5.18 -8.07 5.79
CA ALA A 113 -5.28 -7.97 7.22
C ALA A 113 -6.64 -7.46 7.71
N VAL A 114 -7.14 -6.34 7.16
CA VAL A 114 -8.46 -5.77 7.48
C VAL A 114 -9.58 -6.72 7.03
N ARG A 115 -9.41 -7.39 5.90
CA ARG A 115 -10.34 -8.45 5.46
C ARG A 115 -10.37 -9.61 6.44
N VAL A 116 -9.22 -9.93 7.04
CA VAL A 116 -9.09 -10.91 8.10
C VAL A 116 -9.46 -10.30 9.46
N ALA A 117 -9.81 -9.00 9.61
CA ALA A 117 -10.20 -8.34 10.87
C ALA A 117 -11.54 -8.83 11.48
N ILE A 118 -12.09 -9.94 10.99
CA ILE A 118 -12.83 -10.89 11.83
C ILE A 118 -11.90 -11.46 12.95
N ASN A 119 -10.58 -11.34 12.79
CA ASN A 119 -9.51 -11.79 13.66
C ASN A 119 -8.94 -10.59 14.44
N LYS A 120 -9.62 -10.23 15.53
CA LYS A 120 -9.22 -9.19 16.49
C LYS A 120 -7.74 -9.22 16.88
N ALA A 121 -7.10 -10.39 16.84
CA ALA A 121 -5.68 -10.53 17.15
C ALA A 121 -4.76 -9.76 16.19
N TYR A 122 -5.12 -9.64 14.90
CA TYR A 122 -4.34 -8.82 13.95
C TYR A 122 -4.50 -7.34 14.26
N GLU A 123 -5.73 -6.88 14.41
CA GLU A 123 -6.06 -5.49 14.70
C GLU A 123 -5.35 -5.04 15.98
N GLU A 124 -5.44 -5.81 17.06
CA GLU A 124 -4.74 -5.55 18.32
C GLU A 124 -3.22 -5.57 18.15
N CYS A 125 -2.67 -6.50 17.35
CA CYS A 125 -1.23 -6.57 17.07
C CYS A 125 -0.76 -5.32 16.30
N LEU A 126 -1.48 -4.92 15.25
CA LEU A 126 -1.17 -3.74 14.46
C LEU A 126 -1.30 -2.47 15.31
N LYS A 127 -2.41 -2.29 16.04
CA LYS A 127 -2.59 -1.16 16.97
C LYS A 127 -1.46 -1.09 17.99
N LYS A 128 -1.03 -2.23 18.55
CA LYS A 128 0.10 -2.29 19.49
C LYS A 128 1.44 -1.91 18.83
N LEU A 129 1.70 -2.35 17.61
CA LEU A 129 2.92 -2.02 16.87
C LEU A 129 2.95 -0.54 16.48
N LEU A 130 1.84 0.00 15.99
CA LEU A 130 1.72 1.40 15.60
C LEU A 130 1.72 2.34 16.82
N ARG A 131 1.10 1.95 17.95
CA ARG A 131 1.18 2.73 19.19
C ARG A 131 2.63 2.79 19.70
N LYS A 132 3.39 1.69 19.58
CA LYS A 132 4.81 1.65 19.95
C LYS A 132 5.72 2.45 19.02
N SER A 133 5.30 2.75 17.79
CA SER A 133 6.10 3.55 16.88
C SER A 133 6.04 5.05 17.19
N GLY A 134 5.03 5.49 17.96
CA GLY A 134 4.79 6.90 18.27
C GLY A 134 4.34 7.74 17.07
N MET A 135 4.10 7.10 15.92
CA MET A 135 3.80 7.80 14.66
C MET A 135 2.32 8.13 14.47
N PHE A 136 1.44 7.49 15.23
CA PHE A 136 -0.01 7.58 15.06
C PHE A 136 -0.66 8.01 16.37
N THR A 137 -1.62 8.94 16.26
CA THR A 137 -2.46 9.33 17.40
C THR A 137 -3.45 8.20 17.73
N GLU A 138 -3.91 8.16 18.97
CA GLU A 138 -4.91 7.20 19.41
C GLU A 138 -6.22 7.30 18.59
N ALA A 139 -6.58 8.51 18.14
CA ALA A 139 -7.70 8.75 17.25
C ALA A 139 -7.50 8.09 15.87
N GLN A 140 -6.30 8.14 15.30
CA GLN A 140 -5.97 7.47 14.03
C GLN A 140 -5.95 5.95 14.18
N LEU A 141 -5.48 5.45 15.33
CA LEU A 141 -5.49 4.01 15.62
C LEU A 141 -6.91 3.47 15.78
N ASN A 142 -7.88 4.26 16.23
CA ASN A 142 -9.27 3.82 16.35
C ASN A 142 -10.02 3.73 15.02
N LEU A 143 -9.40 4.17 13.91
CA LEU A 143 -9.92 4.03 12.55
C LEU A 143 -9.51 2.71 11.88
N LEU A 144 -8.61 1.95 12.52
CA LEU A 144 -8.25 0.56 12.16
C LEU A 144 -9.25 -0.42 12.78
#